data_AF-A0A965C743-F1
#
_entry.id   AF-A0A965C743-F1
#
_cell.length_a   1.000
_cell.length_b   1.000
_cell.length_c   1.000
_cell.angle_alpha   90.00
_cell.angle_beta   90.00
_cell.angle_gamma   90.00
#
_symmetry.space_group_name_H-M   'P 1'
#
loop_
_entity.id
_entity.type
_entity.pdbx_description
1 polymer ?
#
loop_
_entity_poly.entity_id
_entity_poly.type
_entity_poly.pdbx_seq_one_letter_code
_entity_poly.pdbx_strand_id
1 'polypeptide(L)' 'LNPQAVLSRGYAFAQNKNGVIITDSAQIKAGDDIQLTLAVGGAEATVTKTLAK' A
#
# COMPACT_ATOMS: atom_id res chain seq x y z
N LEU A 1 5.69 -8.88 -15.68
CA LEU A 1 6.13 -8.90 -14.26
C LEU A 1 5.10 -9.73 -13.50
N ASN A 2 5.46 -10.83 -12.84
CA ASN A 2 4.48 -11.64 -12.07
C ASN A 2 4.28 -10.98 -10.69
N PRO A 3 3.09 -10.45 -10.34
CA PRO A 3 2.86 -9.71 -9.09
C PRO A 3 3.21 -10.54 -7.83
N GLN A 4 3.03 -11.86 -7.90
CA GLN A 4 3.39 -12.77 -6.82
C GLN A 4 4.90 -12.80 -6.53
N ALA A 5 5.75 -12.58 -7.55
CA ALA A 5 7.20 -12.57 -7.39
C ALA A 5 7.71 -11.29 -6.68
N VAL A 6 6.89 -10.23 -6.62
CA VAL A 6 7.24 -8.97 -5.93
C VAL A 6 7.06 -9.14 -4.42
N LEU A 7 5.98 -9.80 -3.99
CA LEU A 7 5.75 -10.06 -2.56
C LEU A 7 6.83 -10.97 -1.96
N SER A 8 7.28 -12.00 -2.68
CA SER A 8 8.35 -12.91 -2.24
C SER A 8 9.71 -12.24 -2.04
N ARG A 9 9.89 -11.01 -2.52
CA ARG A 9 11.14 -10.23 -2.38
C ARG A 9 11.13 -9.26 -1.20
N GLY A 10 10.13 -9.34 -0.33
CA GLY A 10 10.01 -8.50 0.86
C GLY A 10 9.29 -7.17 0.62
N TYR A 11 8.54 -7.05 -0.48
CA TYR A 11 7.70 -5.88 -0.74
C TYR A 11 6.25 -6.15 -0.33
N ALA A 12 5.49 -5.09 -0.09
CA ALA A 12 4.06 -5.13 0.15
C ALA A 12 3.32 -4.31 -0.92
N PHE A 13 2.09 -4.69 -1.23
CA PHE A 13 1.17 -3.84 -1.99
C PHE A 13 0.37 -2.99 -1.02
N ALA A 14 0.39 -1.67 -1.20
CA ALA A 14 -0.51 -0.77 -0.51
C ALA A 14 -1.72 -0.46 -1.41
N GLN A 15 -2.92 -0.55 -0.86
CA GLN A 15 -4.17 -0.22 -1.55
C GLN A 15 -4.91 0.84 -0.75
N ASN A 16 -5.56 1.77 -1.45
CA ASN A 16 -6.49 2.69 -0.80
C ASN A 16 -7.81 1.99 -0.46
N LYS A 17 -8.72 2.70 0.20
CA LYS A 17 -10.07 2.21 0.56
C LYS A 17 -10.91 1.67 -0.61
N ASN A 18 -10.55 1.97 -1.85
CA ASN A 18 -11.24 1.49 -3.06
C ASN A 18 -10.56 0.25 -3.67
N GLY A 19 -9.53 -0.31 -3.02
CA GLY A 19 -8.75 -1.45 -3.52
C GLY A 19 -7.75 -1.09 -4.63
N VAL A 20 -7.53 0.20 -4.90
CA VAL A 20 -6.60 0.66 -5.93
C VAL A 20 -5.18 0.68 -5.38
N ILE A 21 -4.23 0.09 -6.11
CA ILE A 21 -2.81 0.10 -5.74
C ILE A 21 -2.30 1.54 -5.69
N ILE A 22 -1.70 1.90 -4.56
CA ILE A 22 -1.07 3.19 -4.34
C ILE A 22 0.34 3.14 -4.92
N THR A 23 0.59 3.98 -5.92
CA THR A 23 1.91 4.15 -6.56
C THR A 23 2.42 5.58 -6.46
N ASP A 24 1.57 6.54 -6.09
CA ASP A 24 1.89 7.95 -5.91
C ASP A 24 1.30 8.46 -4.58
N SER A 25 2.09 9.20 -3.82
CA SER A 25 1.68 9.86 -2.58
C SER A 25 0.49 10.80 -2.74
N ALA A 26 0.23 11.34 -3.94
CA ALA A 26 -0.92 12.20 -4.22
C ALA A 26 -2.27 11.44 -4.19
N GLN A 27 -2.24 10.09 -4.22
CA GLN A 27 -3.45 9.26 -4.18
C GLN A 27 -4.03 9.09 -2.78
N ILE A 28 -3.31 9.49 -1.73
CA ILE A 28 -3.68 9.35 -0.33
C ILE A 28 -3.34 10.62 0.46
N LYS A 29 -3.90 10.75 1.66
CA LYS A 29 -3.57 11.83 2.60
C LYS A 29 -3.60 11.33 4.04
N ALA A 30 -3.12 12.16 4.96
CA ALA A 30 -3.23 11.87 6.39
C ALA A 30 -4.69 11.64 6.82
N GLY A 31 -4.92 10.59 7.61
CA GLY A 31 -6.23 10.13 8.05
C GLY A 31 -6.89 9.11 7.12
N ASP A 32 -6.36 8.85 5.92
CA ASP A 32 -6.88 7.78 5.07
C ASP A 32 -6.46 6.41 5.61
N ASP A 33 -7.41 5.46 5.59
CA ASP A 33 -7.11 4.05 5.82
C ASP A 33 -6.65 3.37 4.52
N ILE A 34 -5.62 2.55 4.67
CA ILE A 34 -5.01 1.77 3.60
C ILE A 34 -4.89 0.31 4.02
N GLN A 35 -4.86 -0.57 3.03
CA GLN A 35 -4.63 -2.00 3.22
C GLN A 35 -3.29 -2.39 2.65
N LEU A 36 -2.52 -3.15 3.44
CA LEU A 36 -1.25 -3.73 3.04
C LEU A 36 -1.44 -5.22 2.77
N THR A 37 -1.04 -5.67 1.59
CA THR A 37 -0.89 -7.10 1.27
C THR A 37 0.58 -7.46 1.31
N LEU A 38 0.93 -8.42 2.16
CA LEU A 38 2.29 -8.92 2.35
C LEU A 38 2.43 -10.28 1.64
N ALA A 39 3.65 -10.84 1.62
CA ALA A 39 3.86 -12.20 1.13
C ALA A 39 3.03 -13.25 1.89
N VAL A 40 2.81 -13.03 3.19
CA VAL A 40 1.92 -13.84 4.02
C VAL A 40 1.09 -12.88 4.87
N GLY A 41 -0.23 -12.94 4.71
CA GLY A 41 -1.17 -12.09 5.43
C GLY A 41 -1.22 -10.64 4.92
N GLY A 42 -1.76 -9.76 5.77
CA GLY A 42 -1.97 -8.35 5.46
C GLY A 42 -2.14 -7.53 6.74
N ALA A 43 -2.24 -6.22 6.58
CA ALA A 43 -2.50 -5.28 7.67
C ALA A 43 -3.37 -4.12 7.19
N GLU A 44 -4.13 -3.54 8.11
CA GLU A 44 -4.79 -2.25 7.92
C GLU A 44 -3.95 -1.17 8.62
N ALA A 45 -3.85 0.00 8.01
CA ALA A 45 -3.08 1.10 8.55
C ALA A 45 -3.73 2.45 8.21
N THR A 46 -3.60 3.41 9.11
CA THR A 46 -4.00 4.80 8.85
C THR A 46 -2.78 5.63 8.50
N VAL A 47 -2.85 6.37 7.40
CA VAL A 47 -1.78 7.27 6.95
C VAL A 47 -1.66 8.43 7.93
N THR A 48 -0.48 8.65 8.49
CA THR A 48 -0.25 9.79 9.41
C THR A 48 0.30 11.01 8.68
N LYS A 49 1.05 10.81 7.59
CA LYS A 49 1.67 11.87 6.79
C LYS A 49 2.04 11.36 5.39
N THR A 50 1.88 12.19 4.37
CA THR A 50 2.44 11.95 3.04
C THR A 50 3.69 12.81 2.82
N LEU A 51 4.66 12.28 2.08
CA LEU A 51 5.87 12.99 1.69
C LEU A 51 5.87 13.11 0.18
N ALA A 52 5.60 14.32 -0.33
CA ALA A 52 5.84 14.63 -1.74
C ALA A 52 7.36 14.80 -1.96
N LYS A 53 7.86 14.28 -3.08
CA LYS A 53 9.26 14.37 -3.46
C LYS A 53 9.46 15.46 -4.50
#